data_AF-A0AA42WDH1-F1
#
_entry.id   AF-A0AA42WDH1-F1
#
_cell.length_a   1.000
_cell.length_b   1.000
_cell.length_c   1.000
_cell.angle_alpha   90.00
_cell.angle_beta   90.00
_cell.angle_gamma   90.00
#
_symmetry.space_group_name_H-M   'P 1'
#
loop_
_entity.id
_entity.type
_entity.pdbx_description
1 polymer ?
#
loop_
_entity_poly.entity_id
_entity_poly.type
_entity_poly.pdbx_seq_one_letter_code
_entity_poly.pdbx_strand_id
1 'polypeptide(L)'
;MTRKINLTPIPWPVGAASAIAIFALIWLLSKPGMQLFDASRLSVISVWTGALAILCLVYIKRYALALWLHGALAACFWTRIFAGADRERARAFGPYGLGEQLNWIITDDLFPLFCIATLTSLMLVAASIGSAKLSRRASRGTP
;
A
#
# COMPACT_ATOMS: atom_id res chain seq x y z
N MET A 1 -24.05 14.58 -13.36
CA MET A 1 -22.77 15.30 -13.55
C MET A 1 -21.60 14.35 -13.38
N THR A 2 -20.90 13.97 -14.45
CA THR A 2 -19.66 13.19 -14.36
C THR A 2 -18.53 14.10 -13.87
N ARG A 3 -18.10 13.93 -12.62
CA ARG A 3 -16.97 14.68 -12.06
C ARG A 3 -15.72 14.34 -12.90
N LYS A 4 -15.18 15.31 -13.64
CA LYS A 4 -13.92 15.12 -14.40
C LYS A 4 -12.80 14.79 -13.40
N ILE A 5 -12.16 13.64 -13.56
CA ILE A 5 -10.99 13.24 -12.77
C ILE A 5 -9.88 14.23 -13.07
N ASN A 6 -9.30 14.84 -12.04
CA ASN A 6 -8.17 15.74 -12.22
C ASN A 6 -6.88 14.93 -12.49
N LEU A 7 -6.47 14.92 -13.75
CA LEU A 7 -5.27 14.25 -14.25
C LEU A 7 -4.05 15.19 -14.33
N THR A 8 -4.11 16.39 -13.75
CA THR A 8 -2.97 17.31 -13.76
C THR A 8 -1.73 16.58 -13.23
N PRO A 9 -0.62 16.58 -13.99
CA PRO A 9 0.61 15.96 -13.55
C PRO A 9 1.07 16.61 -12.24
N ILE A 10 1.58 15.78 -11.34
CA ILE A 10 2.24 16.25 -10.12
C ILE A 10 3.73 16.15 -10.37
N PRO A 11 4.50 17.21 -10.08
CA PRO A 11 5.95 17.15 -10.16
C PRO A 11 6.45 15.96 -9.35
N TRP A 12 7.31 15.14 -9.95
CA TRP A 12 7.84 13.94 -9.32
C TRP A 12 8.39 14.16 -7.89
N PRO A 13 9.04 15.30 -7.54
CA PRO A 13 9.56 15.51 -6.18
C PRO A 13 8.43 15.62 -5.15
N VAL A 14 7.30 16.22 -5.51
CA VAL A 14 6.14 16.39 -4.63
C VAL A 14 5.48 15.03 -4.37
N GLY A 15 5.35 14.21 -5.42
CA GLY A 15 4.85 12.85 -5.30
C GLY A 15 5.75 11.99 -4.41
N ALA A 16 7.07 12.01 -4.66
CA ALA A 16 8.05 11.28 -3.89
C ALA A 16 8.11 11.72 -2.41
N ALA A 17 8.14 13.03 -2.14
CA ALA A 17 8.13 13.56 -0.78
C ALA A 17 6.86 13.14 -0.01
N SER A 18 5.70 13.16 -0.67
CA SER A 18 4.44 12.71 -0.06
C SER A 18 4.46 11.21 0.24
N ALA A 19 5.01 10.39 -0.66
CA ALA A 19 5.19 8.96 -0.44
C ALA A 19 6.14 8.68 0.74
N ILE A 20 7.28 9.38 0.81
CA ILE A 20 8.24 9.28 1.92
C ILE A 20 7.60 9.70 3.24
N ALA A 21 6.82 10.78 3.25
CA ALA A 21 6.14 11.24 4.46
C ALA A 21 5.13 10.21 5.00
N ILE A 22 4.34 9.58 4.11
CA ILE A 22 3.43 8.49 4.50
C ILE A 22 4.21 7.29 5.02
N PHE A 23 5.28 6.90 4.33
CA PHE A 23 6.13 5.79 4.76
C PHE A 23 6.73 6.05 6.15
N ALA A 24 7.29 7.25 6.38
CA ALA A 24 7.85 7.67 7.65
C ALA A 24 6.79 7.73 8.76
N LEU A 25 5.60 8.24 8.47
CA LEU A 25 4.49 8.28 9.42
C LEU A 25 4.07 6.88 9.86
N ILE A 26 3.83 5.99 8.90
CA ILE A 26 3.48 4.59 9.16
C ILE A 26 4.60 3.91 9.96
N TRP A 27 5.86 4.13 9.58
CA TRP A 27 7.01 3.57 10.28
C TRP A 27 7.09 4.05 11.74
N LEU A 28 6.91 5.35 11.98
CA LEU A 28 6.88 5.92 13.34
C LEU A 28 5.75 5.33 14.17
N LEU A 29 4.56 5.16 13.59
CA LEU A 29 3.40 4.56 14.25
C LEU A 29 3.57 3.04 14.45
N SER A 30 4.49 2.40 13.72
CA SER A 30 4.81 0.98 13.79
C SER A 30 5.98 0.66 14.73
N LYS A 31 6.43 1.60 15.56
CA LYS A 31 7.50 1.35 16.54
C LYS A 31 7.06 0.36 17.64
N PRO A 32 7.99 -0.44 18.20
CA PRO A 32 7.70 -1.32 19.34
C PRO A 32 7.13 -0.50 20.51
N GLY A 33 5.95 -0.87 21.01
CA GLY A 33 5.25 -0.17 22.10
C GLY A 33 4.04 0.66 21.67
N MET A 34 3.79 0.84 20.36
CA MET A 34 2.55 1.42 19.83
C MET A 34 1.61 0.34 19.28
N GLN A 35 0.29 0.50 19.48
CA GLN A 35 -0.75 -0.51 19.23
C GLN A 35 -0.85 -1.02 17.78
N LEU A 36 -0.19 -0.39 16.81
CA LEU A 36 -0.09 -0.86 15.42
C LEU A 36 0.86 -2.06 15.25
N PHE A 37 1.59 -2.43 16.31
CA PHE A 37 2.55 -3.53 16.30
C PHE A 37 1.88 -4.93 16.36
N ASP A 38 0.70 -5.01 16.95
CA ASP A 38 0.00 -6.27 17.25
C ASP A 38 -0.98 -6.60 16.11
N ALA A 39 -0.52 -7.39 15.13
CA ALA A 39 -1.28 -7.71 13.91
C ALA A 39 -2.60 -8.47 14.18
N SER A 40 -2.73 -9.07 15.36
CA SER A 40 -3.94 -9.70 15.87
C SER A 40 -5.09 -8.71 16.14
N ARG A 41 -4.81 -7.40 16.20
CA ARG A 41 -5.79 -6.40 16.63
C ARG A 41 -6.52 -5.75 15.47
N LEU A 42 -7.85 -5.73 15.58
CA LEU A 42 -8.78 -4.93 14.76
C LEU A 42 -8.32 -3.48 14.54
N SER A 43 -7.53 -2.89 15.46
CA SER A 43 -6.94 -1.57 15.32
C SER A 43 -6.03 -1.44 14.09
N VAL A 44 -5.24 -2.46 13.77
CA VAL A 44 -4.35 -2.48 12.61
C VAL A 44 -5.21 -2.43 11.35
N ILE A 45 -6.15 -3.35 11.22
CA ILE A 45 -7.08 -3.41 10.07
C ILE A 45 -7.82 -2.06 9.92
N SER A 46 -8.32 -1.48 11.02
CA SER A 46 -9.07 -0.22 11.00
C SER A 46 -8.26 0.97 10.49
N VAL A 47 -7.01 1.11 10.94
CA VAL A 47 -6.09 2.17 10.47
C VAL A 47 -5.80 2.01 8.99
N TRP A 48 -5.56 0.78 8.54
CA TRP A 48 -5.27 0.49 7.14
C TRP A 48 -6.48 0.67 6.21
N THR A 49 -7.67 0.24 6.64
CA THR A 49 -8.92 0.49 5.94
C THR A 49 -9.22 2.00 5.87
N GLY A 50 -8.95 2.73 6.96
CA GLY A 50 -9.04 4.20 6.98
C GLY A 50 -8.10 4.86 5.97
N ALA A 51 -6.85 4.39 5.88
CA ALA A 51 -5.90 4.87 4.89
C ALA A 51 -6.35 4.59 3.45
N LEU A 52 -6.90 3.41 3.18
CA LEU A 52 -7.49 3.07 1.88
C LEU A 52 -8.72 3.93 1.55
N ALA A 53 -9.57 4.24 2.53
CA ALA A 53 -10.72 5.13 2.34
C ALA A 53 -10.28 6.56 1.99
N ILE A 54 -9.26 7.09 2.68
CA ILE A 54 -8.65 8.38 2.35
C ILE A 54 -8.06 8.33 0.93
N LEU A 55 -7.36 7.26 0.59
CA LEU A 55 -6.79 7.07 -0.73
C LEU A 55 -7.85 7.10 -1.84
N CYS A 56 -9.02 6.47 -1.62
CA CYS A 56 -10.16 6.56 -2.53
C CYS A 56 -10.63 8.01 -2.74
N LEU A 57 -10.67 8.82 -1.68
CA LEU A 57 -10.98 10.25 -1.80
C LEU A 57 -9.92 11.01 -2.59
N VAL A 58 -8.62 10.69 -2.38
CA VAL A 58 -7.53 11.29 -3.16
C VAL A 58 -7.63 10.88 -4.63
N TYR A 59 -7.99 9.63 -4.95
CA TYR A 59 -8.21 9.18 -6.33
C TYR A 59 -9.27 10.00 -7.08
N ILE A 60 -10.33 10.41 -6.39
CA ILE A 60 -11.39 11.27 -6.96
C ILE A 60 -10.86 12.70 -7.21
N LYS A 61 -9.96 13.20 -6.36
CA LYS A 61 -9.53 14.61 -6.35
C LYS A 61 -8.25 14.88 -7.13
N ARG A 62 -7.26 13.99 -7.03
CA ARG A 62 -5.88 14.11 -7.55
C ARG A 62 -5.33 12.71 -7.85
N TYR A 63 -5.64 12.22 -9.04
CA TYR A 63 -5.32 10.85 -9.44
C TYR A 63 -3.81 10.52 -9.40
N ALA A 64 -2.97 11.44 -9.88
CA ALA A 64 -1.52 11.25 -9.86
C ALA A 64 -0.95 11.17 -8.43
N LEU A 65 -1.47 11.98 -7.48
CA LEU A 65 -1.05 11.92 -6.07
C LEU A 65 -1.46 10.59 -5.47
N ALA A 66 -2.70 10.17 -5.76
CA ALA A 66 -3.23 8.93 -5.24
C ALA A 66 -2.35 7.73 -5.63
N LEU A 67 -1.84 7.67 -6.86
CA LEU A 67 -0.91 6.61 -7.28
C LEU A 67 0.38 6.58 -6.43
N TRP A 68 0.98 7.74 -6.15
CA TRP A 68 2.16 7.83 -5.28
C TRP A 68 1.88 7.34 -3.86
N LEU A 69 0.76 7.79 -3.27
CA LEU A 69 0.37 7.40 -1.92
C LEU A 69 -0.03 5.92 -1.84
N HIS A 70 -0.65 5.38 -2.90
CA HIS A 70 -1.02 3.97 -3.02
C HIS A 70 0.21 3.09 -3.09
N GLY A 71 1.22 3.48 -3.87
CA GLY A 71 2.52 2.82 -3.91
C GLY A 71 3.20 2.80 -2.55
N ALA A 72 3.22 3.94 -1.85
CA ALA A 72 3.79 4.03 -0.50
C ALA A 72 3.07 3.11 0.50
N LEU A 73 1.73 3.09 0.46
CA LEU A 73 0.92 2.20 1.30
C LEU A 73 1.20 0.72 0.99
N ALA A 74 1.22 0.33 -0.29
CA ALA A 74 1.55 -1.03 -0.70
C ALA A 74 2.93 -1.45 -0.20
N ALA A 75 3.95 -0.59 -0.37
CA ALA A 75 5.30 -0.84 0.14
C ALA A 75 5.30 -1.03 1.66
N CYS A 76 4.56 -0.19 2.39
CA CYS A 76 4.44 -0.30 3.85
C CYS A 76 3.84 -1.66 4.28
N PHE A 77 2.76 -2.10 3.63
CA PHE A 77 2.15 -3.40 3.91
C PHE A 77 3.15 -4.55 3.75
N TRP A 78 3.86 -4.59 2.63
CA TRP A 78 4.86 -5.62 2.36
C TRP A 78 6.04 -5.57 3.33
N THR A 79 6.58 -4.37 3.62
CA THR A 79 7.67 -4.24 4.61
C THR A 79 7.27 -4.73 5.99
N ARG A 80 6.00 -4.59 6.40
CA ARG A 80 5.53 -5.09 7.69
C ARG A 80 5.43 -6.61 7.72
N ILE A 81 4.93 -7.22 6.64
CA ILE A 81 4.84 -8.67 6.49
C ILE A 81 6.26 -9.28 6.51
N PHE A 82 7.19 -8.71 5.74
CA PHE A 82 8.58 -9.16 5.71
C PHE A 82 9.31 -8.94 7.03
N ALA A 83 9.10 -7.81 7.73
CA ALA A 83 9.68 -7.58 9.05
C ALA A 83 9.19 -8.58 10.10
N GLY A 84 7.95 -9.09 9.97
CA GLY A 84 7.46 -10.21 10.79
C GLY A 84 8.17 -11.50 10.42
N ALA A 85 8.26 -11.80 9.12
CA ALA A 85 8.90 -13.02 8.62
C ALA A 85 10.39 -13.09 8.99
N ASP A 86 11.11 -11.96 8.95
CA ASP A 86 12.53 -11.87 9.31
C ASP A 86 12.76 -12.15 10.80
N ARG A 87 11.85 -11.72 11.69
CA ARG A 87 11.94 -12.01 13.12
C ARG A 87 11.77 -13.50 13.42
N GLU A 88 10.91 -14.18 12.69
CA GLU A 88 10.70 -15.63 12.85
C GLU A 88 11.80 -16.44 12.17
N ARG A 89 12.30 -15.99 11.03
CA ARG A 89 13.51 -16.55 10.40
C ARG A 89 14.76 -16.38 11.27
N ALA A 90 14.83 -15.33 12.08
CA ALA A 90 15.89 -15.19 13.08
C ALA A 90 15.74 -16.18 14.26
N ARG A 91 14.54 -16.72 14.49
CA ARG A 91 14.26 -17.71 15.55
C ARG A 91 14.38 -19.16 15.05
N ALA A 92 14.08 -19.42 13.77
CA ALA A 92 14.21 -20.72 13.16
C ALA A 92 15.50 -20.82 12.32
N PHE A 93 16.34 -21.79 12.64
CA PHE A 93 17.56 -22.07 11.89
C PHE A 93 17.25 -22.71 10.52
N GLY A 94 16.83 -21.93 9.51
CA GLY A 94 16.70 -22.45 8.14
C GLY A 94 16.00 -21.53 7.12
N PRO A 95 16.24 -21.70 5.81
CA PRO A 95 15.46 -21.06 4.77
C PRO A 95 14.08 -21.70 4.67
N TYR A 96 13.03 -20.91 4.87
CA TYR A 96 11.65 -21.39 4.69
C TYR A 96 11.30 -21.60 3.23
N GLY A 97 10.64 -22.72 2.94
CA GLY A 97 9.95 -22.92 1.66
C GLY A 97 8.73 -22.00 1.52
N LEU A 98 8.25 -21.81 0.29
CA LEU A 98 7.08 -20.95 -0.02
C LEU A 98 5.82 -21.42 0.73
N GLY A 99 5.66 -22.74 0.91
CA GLY A 99 4.57 -23.33 1.70
C GLY A 99 4.68 -23.04 3.20
N GLU A 100 5.89 -23.01 3.76
CA GLU A 100 6.12 -22.70 5.18
C GLU A 100 5.91 -21.20 5.46
N GLN A 101 6.29 -20.33 4.52
CA GLN A 101 5.97 -18.90 4.59
C GLN A 101 4.47 -18.64 4.56
N LEU A 102 3.73 -19.33 3.70
CA LEU A 102 2.27 -19.25 3.64
C LEU A 102 1.61 -19.79 4.91
N ASN A 103 2.07 -20.95 5.39
CA ASN A 103 1.57 -21.52 6.64
C ASN A 103 1.80 -20.55 7.80
N TRP A 104 2.98 -19.94 7.88
CA TRP A 104 3.29 -18.92 8.89
C TRP A 104 2.37 -17.70 8.81
N ILE A 105 2.14 -17.14 7.61
CA ILE A 105 1.20 -16.02 7.41
C ILE A 105 -0.21 -16.37 7.91
N ILE A 106 -0.63 -17.63 7.72
CA ILE A 106 -1.94 -18.13 8.14
C ILE A 106 -1.98 -18.38 9.66
N THR A 107 -0.90 -18.90 10.24
CA THR A 107 -0.85 -19.34 11.65
C THR A 107 -0.68 -18.16 12.63
N ASP A 108 0.00 -17.08 12.20
CA ASP A 108 0.26 -15.89 13.04
C ASP A 108 -0.77 -14.75 12.83
N ASP A 109 -1.97 -15.07 12.35
CA ASP A 109 -3.06 -14.10 12.09
C ASP A 109 -2.67 -12.94 11.13
N LEU A 110 -1.64 -13.12 10.31
CA LEU A 110 -1.18 -12.13 9.32
C LEU A 110 -1.93 -12.20 8.00
N PHE A 111 -2.75 -13.24 7.81
CA PHE A 111 -3.52 -13.48 6.60
C PHE A 111 -4.38 -12.27 6.16
N PRO A 112 -5.13 -11.56 7.04
CA PRO A 112 -5.88 -10.38 6.64
C PRO A 112 -4.97 -9.26 6.10
N LEU A 113 -3.81 -9.05 6.74
CA LEU A 113 -2.84 -8.05 6.31
C LEU A 113 -2.24 -8.41 4.96
N PHE A 114 -1.95 -9.70 4.73
CA PHE A 114 -1.47 -10.23 3.46
C PHE A 114 -2.51 -10.07 2.33
N CYS A 115 -3.78 -10.38 2.60
CA CYS A 115 -4.86 -10.16 1.66
C CYS A 115 -5.00 -8.68 1.30
N ILE A 116 -4.97 -7.78 2.29
CA ILE A 116 -5.04 -6.34 2.05
C ILE A 116 -3.82 -5.87 1.24
N ALA A 117 -2.61 -6.30 1.59
CA ALA A 117 -1.38 -5.97 0.85
C ALA A 117 -1.48 -6.39 -0.63
N THR A 118 -1.91 -7.62 -0.86
CA THR A 118 -2.04 -8.21 -2.20
C THR A 118 -3.11 -7.47 -3.01
N LEU A 119 -4.29 -7.24 -2.43
CA LEU A 119 -5.37 -6.49 -3.10
C LEU A 119 -4.95 -5.06 -3.41
N THR A 120 -4.27 -4.39 -2.48
CA THR A 120 -3.72 -3.04 -2.67
C THR A 120 -2.71 -3.01 -3.81
N SER A 121 -1.78 -3.98 -3.87
CA SER A 121 -0.83 -4.12 -4.99
C SER A 121 -1.52 -4.37 -6.33
N LEU A 122 -2.52 -5.25 -6.37
CA LEU A 122 -3.30 -5.52 -7.59
C LEU A 122 -4.09 -4.30 -8.05
N MET A 123 -4.70 -3.55 -7.12
CA MET A 123 -5.40 -2.30 -7.42
C MET A 123 -4.43 -1.22 -7.92
N LEU A 124 -3.22 -1.13 -7.36
CA LEU A 124 -2.19 -0.22 -7.85
C LEU A 124 -1.79 -0.55 -9.30
N VAL A 125 -1.61 -1.83 -9.63
CA VAL A 125 -1.33 -2.27 -11.00
C VAL A 125 -2.49 -1.90 -11.93
N ALA A 126 -3.72 -2.23 -11.55
CA ALA A 126 -4.91 -1.90 -12.34
C ALA A 126 -5.06 -0.38 -12.56
N ALA A 127 -4.83 0.42 -11.52
CA ALA A 127 -4.85 1.87 -11.60
C ALA A 127 -3.72 2.40 -12.51
N SER A 128 -2.51 1.86 -12.42
CA SER A 128 -1.38 2.24 -13.27
C SER A 128 -1.66 1.96 -14.75
N ILE A 129 -2.27 0.80 -15.07
CA ILE A 129 -2.71 0.46 -16.43
C ILE A 129 -3.81 1.42 -16.89
N GLY A 130 -4.79 1.72 -16.03
CA GLY A 130 -5.84 2.71 -16.30
C GLY A 130 -5.28 4.09 -16.63
N SER A 131 -4.32 4.56 -15.84
CA SER A 131 -3.57 5.80 -16.04
C SER A 131 -2.93 5.86 -17.42
N ALA A 132 -2.18 4.81 -17.79
CA ALA A 132 -1.49 4.73 -19.08
C ALA A 132 -2.49 4.76 -20.25
N LYS A 133 -3.62 4.05 -20.13
CA LYS A 133 -4.69 4.09 -21.14
C LYS A 133 -5.32 5.47 -21.27
N LEU A 134 -5.58 6.16 -20.15
CA LEU A 134 -6.13 7.51 -20.13
C LEU A 134 -5.16 8.54 -20.74
N SER A 135 -3.88 8.45 -20.40
CA SER A 135 -2.83 9.32 -20.97
C SER A 135 -2.72 9.18 -22.48
N ARG A 136 -2.75 7.94 -23.00
CA ARG A 136 -2.73 7.68 -24.46
C ARG A 136 -3.96 8.22 -25.19
N ARG A 137 -5.13 8.23 -24.53
CA ARG A 137 -6.35 8.82 -25.12
C ARG A 137 -6.27 10.35 -25.13
N ALA A 138 -5.76 10.95 -24.06
CA ALA A 138 -5.57 12.40 -23.98
C ALA A 138 -4.58 12.91 -25.06
N SER A 139 -3.48 12.18 -25.30
CA SER A 139 -2.50 12.54 -26.34
C SER A 139 -2.97 12.30 -27.78
N ARG A 140 -4.02 11.50 -27.98
CA ARG A 140 -4.66 11.28 -29.29
C ARG A 140 -5.79 12.27 -29.59
N GLY A 141 -6.28 12.97 -28.57
CA GLY A 141 -7.35 13.97 -28.70
C GLY A 141 -6.84 15.41 -28.88
N THR A 142 -5.53 15.61 -28.88
CA THR A 142 -4.88 16.87 -29.26
C THR A 142 -4.57 16.83 -30.76
N PRO A 143 -5.15 17.73 -31.58
CA PRO A 143 -4.80 17.87 -33.00
C PRO A 143 -3.34 18.28 -33.18
#